data_AF-A0A7R9ZCG6-F1
#
_entry.id   AF-A0A7R9ZCG6-F1
#
_cell.length_a   1.000
_cell.length_b   1.000
_cell.length_c   1.000
_cell.angle_alpha   90.00
_cell.angle_beta   90.00
_cell.angle_gamma   90.00
#
_symmetry.space_group_name_H-M   'P 1'
#
loop_
_entity.id
_entity.type
_entity.pdbx_description
1 polymer ?
#
loop_
_entity_poly.entity_id
_entity_poly.type
_entity_poly.pdbx_seq_one_letter_code
_entity_poly.pdbx_strand_id
1 'polypeptide(L)'
;MAHLSAAGGYTMSGGTRWFVGLQLILQGSFWVAQWEEYYTRILPHSTSDFFGVTEGVYGLGLLNIMMALVDRESIFLRQMGEFLPRWVADILPPSLSQLDLRYVYVLGWACTATFLVISSVHRVMRHFVSTKVRWSVRLSALSKLLVPLMTGMAPLLLPGEFLRSNARSVSVAMGLVFSIVTK
;
A
#
# COMPACT_ATOMS: atom_id res chain seq x y z
N MET A 1 10.57 1.72 9.82
CA MET A 1 9.20 2.20 9.52
C MET A 1 8.36 1.17 8.77
N ALA A 2 8.82 0.55 7.66
CA ALA A 2 8.08 -0.50 6.95
C ALA A 2 7.53 -1.63 7.84
N HIS A 3 8.33 -2.09 8.82
CA HIS A 3 7.92 -3.12 9.78
C HIS A 3 6.85 -2.64 10.79
N LEU A 4 6.86 -1.36 11.17
CA LEU A 4 5.84 -0.75 12.04
C LEU A 4 4.52 -0.56 11.27
N SER A 5 4.64 -0.14 10.02
CA SER A 5 3.55 -0.10 9.03
C SER A 5 2.90 -1.48 8.84
N ALA A 6 3.73 -2.52 8.73
CA ALA A 6 3.28 -3.89 8.63
C ALA A 6 2.61 -4.41 9.92
N ALA A 7 3.22 -4.17 11.08
CA ALA A 7 2.69 -4.59 12.36
C ALA A 7 1.33 -3.94 12.66
N GLY A 8 1.17 -2.64 12.41
CA GLY A 8 -0.12 -1.98 12.60
C GLY A 8 -1.20 -2.48 11.63
N GLY A 9 -0.81 -2.80 10.39
CA GLY A 9 -1.66 -3.52 9.45
C GLY A 9 -2.21 -4.84 9.97
N TYR A 10 -1.34 -5.66 10.56
CA TYR A 10 -1.74 -6.93 11.18
C TYR A 10 -2.69 -6.69 12.35
N THR A 11 -2.45 -5.66 13.16
CA THR A 11 -3.27 -5.39 14.34
C THR A 11 -4.64 -4.81 14.01
N MET A 12 -4.81 -4.14 12.87
CA MET A 12 -6.09 -3.56 12.44
C MET A 12 -6.91 -4.53 11.59
N SER A 13 -6.24 -5.30 10.71
CA SER A 13 -6.91 -6.20 9.76
C SER A 13 -6.89 -7.67 10.19
N GLY A 14 -6.14 -8.02 11.25
CA GLY A 14 -5.91 -9.40 11.70
C GLY A 14 -5.08 -10.21 10.70
N GLY A 15 -4.99 -11.53 10.90
CA GLY A 15 -4.38 -12.47 9.94
C GLY A 15 -5.21 -12.69 8.66
N THR A 16 -5.95 -11.70 8.19
CA THR A 16 -6.87 -11.87 7.05
C THR A 16 -6.18 -11.60 5.72
N ARG A 17 -6.86 -11.90 4.61
CA ARG A 17 -6.42 -11.52 3.25
C ARG A 17 -6.15 -10.02 3.11
N TRP A 18 -6.83 -9.19 3.90
CA TRP A 18 -6.67 -7.74 3.89
C TRP A 18 -5.33 -7.30 4.48
N PHE A 19 -4.81 -8.02 5.48
CA PHE A 19 -3.46 -7.77 5.98
C PHE A 19 -2.41 -8.06 4.90
N VAL A 20 -2.56 -9.16 4.16
CA VAL A 20 -1.68 -9.50 3.03
C VAL A 20 -1.78 -8.43 1.94
N GLY A 21 -2.98 -7.94 1.63
CA GLY A 21 -3.19 -6.82 0.72
C GLY A 21 -2.45 -5.55 1.17
N LEU A 22 -2.50 -5.25 2.47
CA LEU A 22 -1.79 -4.10 3.04
C LEU A 22 -0.26 -4.28 3.01
N GLN A 23 0.25 -5.51 3.20
CA GLN A 23 1.66 -5.83 2.99
C GLN A 23 2.08 -5.59 1.54
N LEU A 24 1.29 -6.04 0.57
CA LEU A 24 1.53 -5.79 -0.85
C LEU A 24 1.56 -4.29 -1.15
N ILE A 25 0.59 -3.54 -0.64
CA ILE A 25 0.55 -2.08 -0.80
C ILE A 25 1.83 -1.45 -0.28
N LEU A 26 2.29 -1.85 0.90
CA LEU A 26 3.48 -1.28 1.52
C LEU A 26 4.77 -1.61 0.78
N GLN A 27 4.98 -2.90 0.50
CA GLN A 27 6.20 -3.36 -0.16
C GLN A 27 6.23 -2.87 -1.62
N GLY A 28 5.09 -2.88 -2.30
CA GLY A 28 4.95 -2.32 -3.65
C GLY A 28 5.24 -0.83 -3.70
N SER A 29 4.74 -0.05 -2.72
CA SER A 29 5.01 1.39 -2.61
C SER A 29 6.51 1.68 -2.46
N PHE A 30 7.20 0.97 -1.56
CA PHE A 30 8.66 1.13 -1.43
C PHE A 30 9.41 0.80 -2.71
N TRP A 31 9.02 -0.29 -3.36
CA TRP A 31 9.68 -0.70 -4.58
C TRP A 31 9.46 0.30 -5.72
N VAL A 32 8.26 0.86 -5.85
CA VAL A 32 7.97 1.90 -6.85
C VAL A 32 8.81 3.16 -6.60
N ALA A 33 9.06 3.51 -5.33
CA ALA A 33 9.96 4.62 -5.00
C ALA A 33 11.39 4.38 -5.48
N GLN A 34 11.93 3.17 -5.24
CA GLN A 34 13.28 2.76 -5.71
C GLN A 34 13.35 2.70 -7.24
N TRP A 35 12.29 2.20 -7.88
CA TRP A 35 12.18 2.17 -9.33
C TRP A 35 12.20 3.58 -9.93
N GLU A 36 11.46 4.52 -9.32
CA GLU A 36 11.48 5.92 -9.74
C GLU A 36 12.89 6.51 -9.60
N GLU A 37 13.51 6.37 -8.43
CA GLU A 37 14.87 6.85 -8.16
C GLU A 37 15.89 6.29 -9.16
N TYR A 38 15.79 5.00 -9.49
CA TYR A 38 16.69 4.36 -10.46
C TYR A 38 16.67 5.06 -11.82
N TYR A 39 15.49 5.46 -12.32
CA TYR A 39 15.34 6.04 -13.65
C TYR A 39 15.45 7.57 -13.68
N THR A 40 15.03 8.27 -12.62
CA THR A 40 15.08 9.75 -12.57
C THR A 40 16.32 10.28 -11.87
N ARG A 41 17.01 9.44 -11.08
CA ARG A 41 18.05 9.83 -10.11
C ARG A 41 17.56 10.78 -9.03
N ILE A 42 16.24 10.89 -8.88
CA ILE A 42 15.59 11.72 -7.88
C ILE A 42 14.84 10.77 -6.97
N LEU A 43 15.26 10.68 -5.72
CA LEU A 43 14.48 9.99 -4.71
C LEU A 43 13.15 10.75 -4.55
N PRO A 44 11.98 10.09 -4.63
CA PRO A 44 10.70 10.75 -4.43
C PRO A 44 10.48 10.97 -2.95
N HIS A 45 11.15 12.01 -2.43
CA HIS A 45 11.00 12.55 -1.08
C HIS A 45 10.45 14.00 -1.12
N SER A 46 10.01 14.51 0.02
CA SER A 46 9.29 15.78 0.23
C SER A 46 10.02 17.06 -0.22
N THR A 47 11.24 16.93 -0.74
CA THR A 47 12.04 18.00 -1.33
C THR A 47 11.78 18.22 -2.82
N SER A 48 10.99 17.34 -3.46
CA SER A 48 10.37 17.63 -4.77
C SER A 48 9.00 18.31 -4.58
N ASP A 49 8.48 18.99 -5.60
CA ASP A 49 7.20 19.74 -5.56
C ASP A 49 5.95 18.89 -5.16
N PHE A 50 6.11 17.60 -4.83
CA PHE A 50 5.03 16.65 -4.59
C PHE A 50 5.31 15.72 -3.40
N PHE A 51 4.22 15.24 -2.79
CA PHE A 51 4.23 14.19 -1.79
C PHE A 51 4.79 12.89 -2.39
N GLY A 52 5.84 12.34 -1.77
CA GLY A 52 6.51 11.14 -2.22
C GLY A 52 5.91 9.87 -1.65
N VAL A 53 6.26 8.75 -2.29
CA VAL A 53 5.76 7.42 -1.89
C VAL A 53 6.35 7.02 -0.53
N THR A 54 7.57 7.43 -0.23
CA THR A 54 8.25 7.17 1.03
C THR A 54 7.59 7.88 2.22
N GLU A 55 7.14 9.12 2.05
CA GLU A 55 6.44 9.91 3.05
C GLU A 55 5.11 9.27 3.42
N GLY A 56 4.37 8.77 2.43
CA GLY A 56 3.14 8.03 2.67
C GLY A 56 3.37 6.81 3.58
N VAL A 57 4.47 6.08 3.36
CA VAL A 57 4.79 4.91 4.19
C VAL A 57 5.31 5.30 5.58
N TYR A 58 6.04 6.41 5.71
CA TYR A 58 6.43 6.96 7.01
C TYR A 58 5.22 7.46 7.80
N GLY A 59 4.28 8.14 7.14
CA GLY A 59 3.02 8.57 7.70
C GLY A 59 2.19 7.40 8.20
N LEU A 60 2.13 6.29 7.45
CA LEU A 60 1.50 5.05 7.91
C LEU A 60 2.20 4.49 9.16
N GLY A 61 3.54 4.49 9.17
CA GLY A 61 4.32 4.02 10.32
C GLY A 61 4.01 4.81 11.58
N LEU A 62 3.93 6.14 11.47
CA LEU A 62 3.57 7.03 12.57
C LEU A 62 2.11 6.85 13.01
N LEU A 63 1.18 6.78 12.05
CA LEU A 63 -0.23 6.52 12.31
C LEU A 63 -0.42 5.20 13.08
N ASN A 64 0.34 4.16 12.75
CA ASN A 64 0.29 2.89 13.46
C ASN A 64 0.79 2.97 14.90
N ILE A 65 1.80 3.80 15.18
CA ILE A 65 2.25 4.09 16.54
C ILE A 65 1.12 4.80 17.31
N MET A 66 0.50 5.83 16.71
CA MET A 66 -0.62 6.53 17.34
C MET A 66 -1.80 5.60 17.61
N MET A 67 -2.12 4.73 16.65
CA MET A 67 -3.19 3.73 16.79
C MET A 67 -2.85 2.61 17.78
N ALA A 68 -1.60 2.50 18.25
CA ALA A 68 -1.26 1.60 19.36
C ALA A 68 -1.76 2.08 20.72
N LEU A 69 -2.10 3.36 20.82
CA LEU A 69 -2.63 3.97 22.04
C LEU A 69 -4.16 3.94 22.11
N VAL A 70 -4.81 3.41 21.08
CA VAL A 70 -6.25 3.41 20.93
C VAL A 70 -6.75 1.97 21.00
N ASP A 71 -7.91 1.74 21.61
CA ASP A 71 -8.56 0.43 21.58
C ASP A 71 -9.07 0.13 20.16
N ARG A 72 -8.29 -0.69 19.46
CA ARG A 72 -8.47 -0.94 18.03
C ARG A 72 -9.71 -1.79 17.77
N GLU A 73 -10.04 -2.74 18.65
CA GLU A 73 -11.18 -3.62 18.44
C GLU A 73 -12.49 -2.85 18.57
N SER A 74 -12.58 -1.95 19.55
CA SER A 74 -13.80 -1.16 19.75
C SER A 74 -14.03 -0.08 18.69
N ILE A 75 -13.00 0.30 17.91
CA ILE A 75 -13.13 1.27 16.82
C ILE A 75 -13.24 0.60 15.45
N PHE A 76 -12.31 -0.28 15.09
CA PHE A 76 -12.20 -0.77 13.71
C PHE A 76 -13.25 -1.83 13.34
N LEU A 77 -13.93 -2.42 14.32
CA LEU A 77 -15.06 -3.34 14.10
C LEU A 77 -16.41 -2.63 14.00
N ARG A 78 -16.48 -1.34 14.29
CA ARG A 78 -17.72 -0.56 14.15
C ARG A 78 -17.96 -0.17 12.70
N GLN A 79 -19.24 0.03 12.38
CA GLN A 79 -19.66 0.44 11.05
C GLN A 79 -19.28 1.90 10.79
N MET A 80 -18.86 2.19 9.55
CA MET A 80 -18.50 3.55 9.15
C MET A 80 -19.63 4.55 9.38
N GLY A 81 -20.88 4.13 9.16
CA GLY A 81 -22.07 4.97 9.37
C GLY A 81 -22.19 5.53 10.80
N GLU A 82 -21.63 4.87 11.81
CA GLU A 82 -21.68 5.34 13.20
C GLU A 82 -20.80 6.57 13.45
N PHE A 83 -19.77 6.79 12.63
CA PHE A 83 -18.81 7.89 12.78
C PHE A 83 -19.09 9.07 11.87
N LEU A 84 -19.99 8.88 10.90
CA LEU A 84 -20.33 9.91 9.93
C LEU A 84 -21.42 10.84 10.50
N PRO A 85 -21.34 12.15 10.25
CA PRO A 85 -22.48 13.04 10.47
C PRO A 85 -23.70 12.51 9.72
N ARG A 86 -24.90 12.63 10.30
CA ARG A 86 -26.15 12.10 9.70
C ARG A 86 -26.34 12.52 8.24
N TRP A 87 -26.04 13.78 7.94
CA TRP A 87 -26.14 14.32 6.57
C TRP A 87 -25.19 13.63 5.57
N VAL A 88 -24.05 13.10 6.01
CA VAL A 88 -23.15 12.29 5.16
C VAL A 88 -23.68 10.86 5.04
N ALA A 89 -24.13 10.29 6.16
CA ALA A 89 -24.65 8.92 6.23
C ALA A 89 -25.87 8.71 5.31
N ASP A 90 -26.74 9.72 5.20
CA ASP A 90 -27.96 9.67 4.38
C ASP A 90 -27.67 9.72 2.87
N ILE A 91 -26.54 10.30 2.47
CA ILE A 91 -26.10 10.38 1.06
C ILE A 91 -25.34 9.11 0.66
N LEU A 92 -24.80 8.40 1.63
CA LEU A 92 -23.90 7.29 1.39
C LEU A 92 -24.67 6.02 0.99
N PRO A 93 -24.20 5.27 -0.03
CA PRO A 93 -24.76 3.96 -0.35
C PRO A 93 -24.79 3.05 0.89
N PRO A 94 -25.88 2.28 1.12
CA PRO A 94 -25.97 1.38 2.28
C PRO A 94 -24.83 0.36 2.34
N SER A 95 -24.32 -0.06 1.19
CA SER A 95 -23.18 -0.96 1.08
C SER A 95 -21.89 -0.38 1.64
N LEU A 96 -21.73 0.95 1.63
CA LEU A 96 -20.56 1.63 2.18
C LEU A 96 -20.77 1.99 3.64
N SER A 97 -21.97 2.43 4.05
CA SER A 97 -22.25 2.80 5.44
C SER A 97 -22.17 1.62 6.41
N GLN A 98 -22.49 0.41 5.94
CA GLN A 98 -22.43 -0.84 6.71
C GLN A 98 -21.03 -1.48 6.74
N LEU A 99 -20.04 -0.95 6.03
CA LEU A 99 -18.68 -1.48 6.08
C LEU A 99 -18.04 -1.18 7.43
N ASP A 100 -17.39 -2.20 8.00
CA ASP A 100 -16.50 -2.01 9.14
C ASP A 100 -15.39 -1.01 8.78
N LEU A 101 -15.03 -0.13 9.72
CA LEU A 101 -13.97 0.85 9.55
C LEU A 101 -12.62 0.25 9.12
N ARG A 102 -12.30 -0.99 9.52
CA ARG A 102 -11.09 -1.69 9.05
C ARG A 102 -11.01 -1.83 7.53
N TYR A 103 -12.14 -2.06 6.85
CA TYR A 103 -12.17 -2.23 5.40
C TYR A 103 -12.05 -0.88 4.71
N VAL A 104 -12.72 0.13 5.25
CA VAL A 104 -12.61 1.52 4.80
C VAL A 104 -11.16 2.00 4.89
N TYR A 105 -10.49 1.69 6.01
CA TYR A 105 -9.08 2.00 6.20
C TYR A 105 -8.19 1.34 5.14
N VAL A 106 -8.35 0.03 4.91
CA VAL A 106 -7.58 -0.70 3.88
C VAL A 106 -7.85 -0.15 2.48
N LEU A 107 -9.11 0.17 2.15
CA LEU A 107 -9.49 0.77 0.88
C LEU A 107 -8.89 2.17 0.71
N GLY A 108 -8.95 3.01 1.75
CA GLY A 108 -8.34 4.33 1.75
C GLY A 108 -6.85 4.25 1.43
N TRP A 109 -6.14 3.33 2.08
CA TRP A 109 -4.72 3.08 1.80
C TRP A 109 -4.46 2.53 0.39
N ALA A 110 -5.30 1.63 -0.11
CA ALA A 110 -5.21 1.14 -1.47
C ALA A 110 -5.37 2.29 -2.49
N CYS A 111 -6.30 3.20 -2.26
CA CYS A 111 -6.50 4.39 -3.08
C CYS A 111 -5.29 5.34 -3.04
N THR A 112 -4.79 5.67 -1.84
CA THR A 112 -3.60 6.53 -1.68
C THR A 112 -2.38 5.92 -2.35
N ALA A 113 -2.13 4.62 -2.15
CA ALA A 113 -1.03 3.92 -2.78
C ALA A 113 -1.17 3.90 -4.31
N THR A 114 -2.37 3.64 -4.84
CA THR A 114 -2.62 3.66 -6.29
C THR A 114 -2.31 5.04 -6.88
N PHE A 115 -2.77 6.11 -6.24
CA PHE A 115 -2.47 7.48 -6.65
C PHE A 115 -0.96 7.77 -6.68
N LEU A 116 -0.25 7.35 -5.62
CA LEU A 116 1.20 7.51 -5.49
C LEU A 116 1.96 6.72 -6.58
N VAL A 117 1.54 5.49 -6.87
CA VAL A 117 2.12 4.66 -7.94
C VAL A 117 1.89 5.31 -9.31
N ILE A 118 0.66 5.76 -9.60
CA ILE A 118 0.34 6.44 -10.86
C ILE A 118 1.19 7.70 -11.03
N SER A 119 1.34 8.48 -9.96
CA SER A 119 2.15 9.70 -9.97
C SER A 119 3.64 9.40 -10.23
N SER A 120 4.18 8.34 -9.60
CA SER A 120 5.57 7.90 -9.81
C SER A 120 5.80 7.42 -11.25
N VAL A 121 4.89 6.60 -11.78
CA VAL A 121 4.92 6.17 -13.19
C VAL A 121 4.86 7.37 -14.12
N HIS A 122 3.95 8.31 -13.88
CA HIS A 122 3.83 9.52 -14.69
C HIS A 122 5.11 10.37 -14.67
N ARG A 123 5.76 10.53 -13.50
CA ARG A 123 7.03 11.27 -13.39
C ARG A 123 8.17 10.60 -14.18
N VAL A 124 8.34 9.29 -14.05
CA VAL A 124 9.35 8.55 -14.84
C VAL A 124 9.07 8.65 -16.34
N MET A 125 7.81 8.52 -16.75
CA MET A 125 7.44 8.63 -18.16
C MET A 125 7.68 10.04 -18.71
N ARG A 126 7.39 11.11 -17.93
CA ARG A 126 7.76 12.47 -18.30
C ARG A 126 9.28 12.66 -18.40
N HIS A 127 10.05 12.08 -17.48
CA HIS A 127 11.51 12.12 -17.52
C HIS A 127 12.06 11.44 -18.79
N PHE A 128 11.52 10.30 -19.20
CA PHE A 128 11.90 9.65 -20.46
C PHE A 128 11.53 10.43 -21.71
N VAL A 129 10.43 11.20 -21.67
CA VAL A 129 10.07 12.10 -22.76
C VAL A 129 11.06 13.25 -22.86
N SER A 130 11.40 13.91 -21.74
CA SER A 130 12.33 15.04 -21.74
C SER A 130 13.76 14.64 -22.15
N THR A 131 14.21 13.44 -21.74
CA THR A 131 15.53 12.89 -22.09
C THR A 131 15.58 12.14 -23.43
N LYS A 132 14.47 12.14 -24.19
CA LYS A 132 14.35 11.48 -25.51
C LYS A 132 14.73 9.98 -25.49
N VAL A 133 14.44 9.29 -24.39
CA VAL A 133 14.67 7.84 -24.25
C VAL A 133 13.76 7.07 -25.20
N ARG A 134 14.32 6.06 -25.88
CA ARG A 134 13.63 5.18 -26.85
C ARG A 134 12.44 4.46 -26.20
N TRP A 135 11.38 4.26 -26.98
CA TRP A 135 10.15 3.59 -26.51
C TRP A 135 10.38 2.18 -25.95
N SER A 136 11.28 1.40 -26.55
CA SER A 136 11.64 0.06 -26.06
C SER A 136 12.18 0.06 -24.64
N VAL A 137 12.96 1.08 -24.28
CA VAL A 137 13.50 1.25 -22.91
C VAL A 137 12.38 1.63 -21.94
N ARG A 138 11.39 2.42 -22.38
CA ARG A 138 10.23 2.78 -21.55
C ARG A 138 9.37 1.56 -21.22
N LEU A 139 9.08 0.73 -22.23
CA LEU A 139 8.36 -0.53 -22.03
C LEU A 139 9.13 -1.49 -21.13
N SER A 140 10.45 -1.59 -21.31
CA SER A 140 11.33 -2.38 -20.44
C SER A 140 11.34 -1.85 -19.00
N ALA A 141 11.26 -0.54 -18.80
CA ALA A 141 11.16 0.04 -17.46
C ALA A 141 9.83 -0.30 -16.79
N LEU A 142 8.70 -0.19 -17.52
CA LEU A 142 7.38 -0.52 -17.01
C LEU A 142 7.22 -2.01 -16.73
N SER A 143 7.78 -2.89 -17.56
CA SER A 143 7.67 -4.34 -17.34
C SER A 143 8.35 -4.80 -16.05
N LYS A 144 9.36 -4.06 -15.57
CA LYS A 144 9.97 -4.32 -14.25
C LYS A 144 8.99 -4.13 -13.09
N LEU A 145 7.88 -3.39 -13.27
CA LEU A 145 6.81 -3.26 -12.27
C LEU A 145 5.93 -4.50 -12.15
N LEU A 146 5.91 -5.37 -13.16
CA LEU A 146 5.05 -6.55 -13.15
C LEU A 146 5.54 -7.62 -12.17
N VAL A 147 6.84 -7.87 -12.09
CA VAL A 147 7.41 -8.90 -11.22
C VAL A 147 7.04 -8.68 -9.75
N PRO A 148 7.33 -7.52 -9.12
CA PRO A 148 6.95 -7.26 -7.73
C PRO A 148 5.43 -7.29 -7.52
N LEU A 149 4.65 -6.80 -8.50
CA LEU A 149 3.18 -6.88 -8.43
C LEU A 149 2.70 -8.34 -8.39
N MET A 150 3.17 -9.18 -9.31
CA MET A 150 2.80 -10.60 -9.37
C MET A 150 3.26 -11.35 -8.13
N THR A 151 4.50 -11.11 -7.69
CA THR A 151 5.05 -11.70 -6.46
C THR A 151 4.23 -11.32 -5.24
N GLY A 152 3.83 -10.05 -5.11
CA GLY A 152 3.04 -9.61 -3.97
C GLY A 152 1.56 -10.01 -4.04
N MET A 153 1.02 -10.28 -5.23
CA MET A 153 -0.33 -10.82 -5.41
C MET A 153 -0.40 -12.34 -5.18
N ALA A 154 0.68 -13.09 -5.38
CA ALA A 154 0.68 -14.54 -5.26
C ALA A 154 0.13 -15.07 -3.91
N PRO A 155 0.44 -14.46 -2.75
CA PRO A 155 -0.13 -14.87 -1.46
C PRO A 155 -1.64 -14.68 -1.34
N LEU A 156 -2.26 -13.80 -2.13
CA LEU A 156 -3.72 -13.61 -2.13
C LEU A 156 -4.47 -14.80 -2.74
N LEU A 157 -3.78 -15.64 -3.52
CA LEU A 157 -4.31 -16.87 -4.10
C LEU A 157 -4.40 -18.00 -3.06
N LEU A 158 -3.78 -17.84 -1.88
CA LEU A 158 -3.81 -18.86 -0.83
C LEU A 158 -5.21 -18.95 -0.17
N PRO A 159 -5.59 -20.14 0.33
CA PRO A 159 -6.82 -20.32 1.09
C PRO A 159 -6.89 -19.37 2.29
N GLY A 160 -8.07 -18.79 2.55
CA GLY A 160 -8.25 -17.81 3.63
C GLY A 160 -7.91 -18.38 5.02
N GLU A 161 -8.21 -19.66 5.25
CA GLU A 161 -7.88 -20.36 6.50
C GLU A 161 -6.36 -20.48 6.70
N PHE A 162 -5.63 -20.82 5.63
CA PHE A 162 -4.17 -20.88 5.67
C PHE A 162 -3.57 -19.53 6.02
N LEU A 163 -4.08 -18.45 5.41
CA LEU A 163 -3.62 -17.09 5.70
C LEU A 163 -3.91 -16.68 7.14
N ARG A 164 -5.06 -17.04 7.71
CA ARG A 164 -5.37 -16.76 9.12
C ARG A 164 -4.37 -17.37 10.08
N SER A 165 -3.98 -18.61 9.84
CA SER A 165 -3.02 -19.33 10.69
C SER A 165 -1.56 -18.94 10.42
N ASN A 166 -1.23 -18.53 9.19
CA ASN A 166 0.16 -18.37 8.74
C ASN A 166 0.52 -16.95 8.26
N ALA A 167 -0.34 -15.95 8.48
CA ALA A 167 -0.18 -14.58 7.97
C ALA A 167 1.21 -13.98 8.23
N ARG A 168 1.77 -14.22 9.43
CA ARG A 168 3.11 -13.74 9.80
C ARG A 168 4.20 -14.36 8.94
N SER A 169 4.21 -15.69 8.83
CA SER A 169 5.18 -16.43 8.01
C SER A 169 5.08 -16.04 6.55
N VAL A 170 3.86 -15.87 6.03
CA VAL A 170 3.61 -15.38 4.67
C VAL A 170 4.16 -13.96 4.48
N SER A 171 3.92 -13.05 5.43
CA SER A 171 4.45 -11.68 5.37
C SER A 171 5.99 -11.63 5.38
N VAL A 172 6.64 -12.45 6.22
CA VAL A 172 8.10 -12.57 6.24
C VAL A 172 8.62 -13.13 4.92
N ALA A 173 8.01 -14.20 4.41
CA ALA A 173 8.37 -14.79 3.13
C ALA A 173 8.22 -13.79 1.98
N MET A 174 7.13 -13.02 1.94
CA MET A 174 6.96 -11.92 0.99
C MET A 174 8.13 -10.95 1.07
N GLY A 175 8.45 -10.43 2.27
CA GLY A 175 9.56 -9.49 2.44
C GLY A 175 10.91 -10.03 1.96
N LEU A 176 11.17 -11.32 2.20
CA LEU A 176 12.37 -11.99 1.69
C LEU A 176 12.38 -12.10 0.16
N VAL A 177 11.26 -12.53 -0.45
CA VAL A 177 11.18 -12.65 -1.91
C VAL A 177 11.32 -11.29 -2.57
N PHE A 178 10.66 -10.25 -2.05
CA PHE A 178 10.86 -8.88 -2.52
C PHE A 178 12.34 -8.48 -2.41
N SER A 179 12.98 -8.72 -1.27
CA SER A 179 14.41 -8.39 -1.10
C SER A 179 15.35 -9.12 -2.08
N ILE A 180 14.96 -10.29 -2.59
CA ILE A 180 15.72 -11.04 -3.60
C ILE A 180 15.45 -10.50 -5.00
N VAL A 181 14.17 -10.27 -5.33
CA VAL A 181 13.72 -9.83 -6.66
C VAL A 181 14.17 -8.40 -6.97
N THR A 182 14.38 -7.58 -5.94
CA THR A 182 14.71 -6.16 -6.09
C THR A 182 16.20 -5.85 -5.97
N LYS A 183 17.07 -6.88 -5.92
CA LYS A 183 18.52 -6.74 -6.09
C LYS A 183 18.88 -6.76 -7.57
#